data_AF-A0A9E4HAG2-F1
#
_entry.id   AF-A0A9E4HAG2-F1
#
_cell.length_a   1.000
_cell.length_b   1.000
_cell.length_c   1.000
_cell.angle_alpha   90.00
_cell.angle_beta   90.00
_cell.angle_gamma   90.00
#
_symmetry.space_group_name_H-M   'P 1'
#
loop_
_entity.id
_entity.type
_entity.pdbx_description
1 polymer ?
#
loop_
_entity_poly.entity_id
_entity_poly.type
_entity_poly.pdbx_seq_one_letter_code
_entity_poly.pdbx_strand_id
1 'polypeptide(L)'
;MNSQGMQFQGLLLLGGIASLLLSSCGGDHVRPRVTLAELSAYSSIPVTIEGTPRTAYLTDDSCHYSEWAYGVMKPDASVNLTTAYQTSDSIIVVTPYGIIPLDVFSLKLYLGAFFSRTFNEENASIAPLPIQRLVEEKGSTIAVREYLLQPERTYFARVRIDTVNLAATRPVISTDEVIEYEKNPQLIKHVLEISDKPFTSQKPPREATPAYADEPAKGHHHGLQPFRVNERAE
;
A
#
# COMPACT_ATOMS: atom_id res chain seq x y z
N MET A 1 66.99 -6.31 -20.64
CA MET A 1 66.71 -6.59 -19.21
C MET A 1 65.20 -6.61 -19.03
N ASN A 2 64.70 -7.81 -18.77
CA ASN A 2 63.40 -8.27 -18.26
C ASN A 2 62.13 -7.40 -18.43
N SER A 3 61.37 -7.76 -19.47
CA SER A 3 59.91 -7.64 -19.54
C SER A 3 59.29 -8.81 -18.77
N GLN A 4 58.51 -8.53 -17.72
CA GLN A 4 57.67 -9.53 -17.05
C GLN A 4 56.23 -9.36 -17.51
N GLY A 5 55.73 -10.40 -18.18
CA GLY A 5 54.32 -10.53 -18.53
C GLY A 5 53.49 -10.98 -17.32
N MET A 6 52.34 -10.35 -17.12
CA MET A 6 51.28 -10.89 -16.29
C MET A 6 50.32 -11.67 -17.18
N GLN A 7 50.25 -12.98 -16.92
CA GLN A 7 49.27 -13.88 -17.50
C GLN A 7 47.91 -13.68 -16.80
N PHE A 8 46.87 -13.47 -17.60
CA PHE A 8 45.48 -13.64 -17.20
C PHE A 8 45.12 -15.14 -17.29
N GLN A 9 44.89 -15.77 -16.15
CA GLN A 9 44.06 -16.97 -15.99
C GLN A 9 42.99 -16.57 -14.96
N GLY A 10 41.70 -16.68 -15.20
CA GLY A 10 40.97 -17.80 -15.76
C GLY A 10 40.06 -18.33 -14.64
N LEU A 11 38.81 -17.86 -14.57
CA LEU A 11 37.75 -18.56 -13.85
C LEU A 11 36.38 -18.15 -14.40
N LEU A 12 35.93 -18.88 -15.43
CA LEU A 12 34.55 -18.90 -15.89
C LEU A 12 33.73 -19.74 -14.91
N LEU A 13 33.00 -19.07 -14.01
CA LEU A 13 31.94 -19.68 -13.22
C LEU A 13 30.67 -19.78 -14.07
N LEU A 14 30.58 -20.87 -14.85
CA LEU A 14 29.33 -21.35 -15.44
C LEU A 14 28.52 -22.02 -14.32
N GLY A 15 27.83 -21.20 -13.52
CA GLY A 15 26.79 -21.65 -12.61
C GLY A 15 25.52 -21.97 -13.42
N GLY A 16 25.23 -23.26 -13.55
CA GLY A 16 24.10 -23.77 -14.31
C GLY A 16 22.77 -23.16 -13.89
N ILE A 17 22.07 -22.60 -14.87
CA ILE A 17 20.65 -22.27 -14.76
C ILE A 17 19.91 -23.61 -14.75
N ALA A 18 19.57 -24.08 -13.56
CA ALA A 18 18.58 -25.14 -13.42
C ALA A 18 17.22 -24.56 -13.84
N SER A 19 16.90 -24.70 -15.13
CA SER A 19 15.54 -24.51 -15.65
C SER A 19 14.64 -25.57 -15.05
N LEU A 20 14.11 -25.27 -13.86
CA LEU A 20 12.93 -25.94 -13.30
C LEU A 20 11.71 -25.49 -14.12
N LEU A 21 11.53 -26.14 -15.27
CA LEU A 21 10.25 -26.19 -15.97
C LEU A 21 9.29 -26.97 -15.08
N LEU A 22 8.56 -26.25 -14.22
CA LEU A 22 7.37 -26.77 -13.56
C LEU A 22 6.28 -26.89 -14.63
N SER A 23 6.21 -28.07 -15.25
CA SER A 23 5.02 -28.53 -15.96
C SER A 23 3.85 -28.55 -14.97
N SER A 24 3.02 -27.51 -15.02
CA SER A 24 1.75 -27.45 -14.30
C SER A 24 0.77 -28.41 -14.98
N CYS A 25 0.60 -29.60 -14.38
CA CYS A 25 -0.55 -30.44 -14.65
C CYS A 25 -1.79 -29.73 -14.07
N GLY A 26 -2.76 -29.42 -14.94
CA GLY A 26 -3.99 -28.71 -14.61
C GLY A 26 -4.92 -29.50 -13.69
N GLY A 27 -4.63 -29.47 -12.40
CA GLY A 27 -5.65 -29.48 -11.36
C GLY A 27 -5.81 -28.05 -10.87
N ASP A 28 -7.05 -27.54 -10.85
CA ASP A 28 -7.40 -26.36 -10.04
C ASP A 28 -7.11 -26.71 -8.57
N HIS A 29 -5.85 -26.60 -8.17
CA HIS A 29 -5.46 -26.67 -6.78
C HIS A 29 -5.99 -25.41 -6.12
N VAL A 30 -7.23 -25.51 -5.63
CA VAL A 30 -7.87 -24.46 -4.83
C VAL A 30 -6.93 -24.15 -3.67
N ARG A 31 -6.29 -22.99 -3.72
CA ARG A 31 -5.41 -22.53 -2.64
C ARG A 31 -6.27 -22.42 -1.37
N PRO A 32 -5.80 -22.95 -0.22
CA PRO A 32 -6.56 -22.84 1.01
C PRO A 32 -6.71 -21.37 1.40
N ARG A 33 -7.83 -21.03 2.05
CA ARG A 33 -8.00 -19.72 2.68
C ARG A 33 -7.27 -19.70 4.01
N VAL A 34 -6.56 -18.62 4.28
CA VAL A 34 -5.92 -18.36 5.57
C VAL A 34 -6.42 -17.05 6.16
N THR A 35 -6.29 -16.91 7.47
CA THR A 35 -6.72 -15.74 8.23
C THR A 35 -5.52 -14.87 8.64
N LEU A 36 -5.77 -13.58 8.90
CA LEU A 36 -4.72 -12.70 9.42
C LEU A 36 -4.20 -13.17 10.80
N ALA A 37 -5.05 -13.78 11.63
CA ALA A 37 -4.65 -14.32 12.92
C ALA A 37 -3.61 -15.46 12.76
N GLU A 38 -3.82 -16.38 11.82
CA GLU A 38 -2.85 -17.45 11.53
C GLU A 38 -1.53 -16.92 11.00
N LEU A 39 -1.56 -15.83 10.23
CA LEU A 39 -0.35 -15.20 9.69
C LEU A 39 0.39 -14.31 10.70
N SER A 40 -0.18 -14.04 11.87
CA SER A 40 0.44 -13.17 12.90
C SER A 40 1.71 -13.74 13.51
N ALA A 41 1.95 -15.05 13.37
CA ALA A 41 3.18 -15.70 13.83
C ALA A 41 4.42 -15.34 13.00
N TYR A 42 4.27 -14.79 11.79
CA TYR A 42 5.37 -14.53 10.87
C TYR A 42 5.79 -13.05 10.89
N SER A 43 7.10 -12.82 10.96
CA SER A 43 7.68 -11.47 10.95
C SER A 43 7.72 -10.82 9.57
N SER A 44 7.78 -11.64 8.51
CA SER A 44 7.66 -11.22 7.12
C SER A 44 7.24 -12.40 6.23
N ILE A 45 6.32 -12.16 5.32
CA ILE A 45 5.73 -13.15 4.41
C ILE A 45 5.88 -12.59 2.99
N PRO A 46 6.50 -13.31 2.04
CA PRO A 46 6.47 -12.90 0.64
C PRO A 46 5.03 -13.04 0.13
N VAL A 47 4.50 -12.02 -0.52
CA VAL A 47 3.13 -12.03 -1.05
C VAL A 47 3.07 -11.54 -2.48
N THR A 48 2.08 -12.01 -3.22
CA THR A 48 1.66 -11.42 -4.50
C THR A 48 0.21 -10.99 -4.39
N ILE A 49 -0.23 -10.13 -5.30
CA ILE A 49 -1.58 -9.57 -5.29
C ILE A 49 -2.32 -10.10 -6.51
N GLU A 50 -3.54 -10.58 -6.28
CA GLU A 50 -4.51 -10.97 -7.29
C GLU A 50 -5.78 -10.13 -7.12
N GLY A 51 -6.57 -10.00 -8.18
CA GLY A 51 -7.83 -9.27 -8.15
C GLY A 51 -8.25 -8.84 -9.55
N THR A 52 -9.30 -8.03 -9.63
CA THR A 52 -9.72 -7.43 -10.90
C THR A 52 -8.59 -6.53 -11.42
N PRO A 53 -8.03 -6.80 -12.61
CA PRO A 53 -7.03 -5.93 -13.23
C PRO A 53 -7.62 -4.55 -13.51
N ARG A 54 -6.80 -3.51 -13.34
CA ARG A 54 -7.16 -2.11 -13.58
C ARG A 54 -6.00 -1.36 -14.22
N THR A 55 -6.33 -0.19 -14.74
CA THR A 55 -5.38 0.77 -15.27
C THR A 55 -5.15 1.88 -14.24
N ALA A 56 -3.89 2.13 -13.89
CA ALA A 56 -3.48 3.23 -13.04
C ALA A 56 -3.84 4.59 -13.65
N TYR A 57 -4.23 5.57 -12.83
CA TYR A 57 -4.80 6.82 -13.33
C TYR A 57 -3.78 7.75 -14.01
N LEU A 58 -2.54 7.76 -13.52
CA LEU A 58 -1.50 8.69 -14.02
C LEU A 58 -0.55 8.04 -15.02
N THR A 59 -0.33 6.74 -14.90
CA THR A 59 0.69 6.02 -15.69
C THR A 59 0.10 5.09 -16.74
N ASP A 60 -1.21 4.84 -16.70
CA ASP A 60 -1.89 3.83 -17.52
C ASP A 60 -1.33 2.39 -17.35
N ASP A 61 -0.54 2.15 -16.30
CA ASP A 61 0.03 0.83 -16.00
C ASP A 61 -1.01 -0.13 -15.41
N SER A 62 -0.85 -1.43 -15.68
CA SER A 62 -1.73 -2.46 -15.13
C SER A 62 -1.45 -2.68 -13.64
N CYS A 63 -2.52 -2.74 -12.84
CA CYS A 63 -2.45 -2.90 -11.39
C CYS A 63 -3.67 -3.64 -10.82
N HIS A 64 -3.58 -4.10 -9.57
CA HIS A 64 -4.72 -4.59 -8.77
C HIS A 64 -5.18 -3.59 -7.72
N TYR A 65 -4.32 -2.63 -7.38
CA TYR A 65 -4.61 -1.51 -6.51
C TYR A 65 -3.87 -0.28 -7.02
N SER A 66 -4.55 0.86 -7.02
CA SER A 66 -3.98 2.17 -7.31
C SER A 66 -4.40 3.18 -6.26
N GLU A 67 -3.45 4.01 -5.86
CA GLU A 67 -3.65 5.20 -5.05
C GLU A 67 -2.88 6.35 -5.68
N TRP A 68 -3.49 7.53 -5.81
CA TRP A 68 -2.71 8.72 -6.14
C TRP A 68 -3.09 9.90 -5.24
N ALA A 69 -2.09 10.73 -5.00
CA ALA A 69 -2.16 11.82 -4.06
C ALA A 69 -1.41 13.04 -4.61
N TYR A 70 -1.79 14.22 -4.14
CA TYR A 70 -1.16 15.47 -4.51
C TYR A 70 -0.91 16.35 -3.29
N GLY A 71 0.01 17.28 -3.38
CA GLY A 71 0.31 18.22 -2.29
C GLY A 71 1.04 19.45 -2.80
N VAL A 72 0.81 20.59 -2.16
CA VAL A 72 1.53 21.83 -2.47
C VAL A 72 2.96 21.71 -1.97
N MET A 73 3.93 21.95 -2.84
CA MET A 73 5.34 22.07 -2.44
C MET A 73 5.58 23.40 -1.73
N LYS A 74 6.30 23.34 -0.61
CA LYS A 74 6.77 24.50 0.13
C LYS A 74 8.30 24.49 0.16
N PRO A 75 8.99 25.64 0.04
CA PRO A 75 10.44 25.71 -0.10
C PRO A 75 11.23 24.98 1.01
N ASP A 76 10.69 24.92 2.24
CA ASP A 76 11.41 24.41 3.41
C ASP A 76 10.57 23.42 4.26
N ALA A 77 9.58 22.76 3.64
CA ALA A 77 8.76 21.78 4.36
C ALA A 77 8.51 20.51 3.55
N SER A 78 8.38 19.40 4.27
CA SER A 78 7.90 18.16 3.68
C SER A 78 6.55 18.37 3.00
N VAL A 79 6.39 17.75 1.83
CA VAL A 79 5.12 17.78 1.10
C VAL A 79 4.10 16.96 1.86
N ASN A 80 3.05 17.63 2.35
CA ASN A 80 1.86 16.95 2.87
C ASN A 80 0.98 16.57 1.68
N LEU A 81 0.84 15.28 1.45
CA LEU A 81 0.03 14.72 0.37
C LEU A 81 -1.40 14.48 0.86
N THR A 82 -2.36 14.85 0.03
CA THR A 82 -3.78 14.53 0.18
C THR A 82 -4.14 13.47 -0.85
N THR A 83 -4.73 12.37 -0.39
CA THR A 83 -5.24 11.30 -1.25
C THR A 83 -6.36 11.84 -2.12
N ALA A 84 -6.21 11.72 -3.43
CA ALA A 84 -7.24 12.11 -4.39
C ALA A 84 -8.09 10.93 -4.82
N TYR A 85 -7.46 9.76 -4.94
CA TYR A 85 -8.09 8.51 -5.32
C TYR A 85 -7.40 7.34 -4.65
N GLN A 86 -8.21 6.34 -4.30
CA GLN A 86 -7.79 5.03 -3.83
C GLN A 86 -8.79 4.00 -4.36
N THR A 87 -8.27 2.86 -4.85
CA THR A 87 -9.11 1.69 -5.15
C THR A 87 -9.88 1.26 -3.91
N SER A 88 -11.21 1.18 -4.00
CA SER A 88 -12.11 0.77 -2.91
C SER A 88 -12.33 -0.74 -2.80
N ASP A 89 -12.01 -1.46 -3.87
CA ASP A 89 -12.39 -2.86 -4.00
C ASP A 89 -11.47 -3.76 -3.17
N SER A 90 -11.99 -4.90 -2.76
CA SER A 90 -11.19 -5.89 -2.05
C SER A 90 -10.07 -6.42 -2.95
N ILE A 91 -8.89 -6.62 -2.37
CA ILE A 91 -7.77 -7.29 -3.04
C ILE A 91 -7.62 -8.72 -2.49
N ILE A 92 -7.07 -9.62 -3.30
CA ILE A 92 -6.70 -10.96 -2.88
C ILE A 92 -5.20 -10.99 -2.67
N VAL A 93 -4.78 -11.24 -1.43
CA VAL A 93 -3.37 -11.42 -1.10
C VAL A 93 -3.04 -12.91 -1.16
N VAL A 94 -2.07 -13.24 -2.00
CA VAL A 94 -1.57 -14.60 -2.16
C VAL A 94 -0.29 -14.75 -1.36
N THR A 95 -0.26 -15.78 -0.50
CA THR A 95 0.89 -16.12 0.33
C THR A 95 1.32 -17.57 0.05
N PRO A 96 2.53 -17.99 0.48
CA PRO A 96 2.93 -19.39 0.47
C PRO A 96 2.00 -20.32 1.26
N TYR A 97 1.21 -19.78 2.18
CA TYR A 97 0.35 -20.54 3.09
C TYR A 97 -1.11 -20.61 2.62
N GLY A 98 -1.49 -19.80 1.62
CA GLY A 98 -2.87 -19.69 1.15
C GLY A 98 -3.22 -18.28 0.70
N ILE A 99 -4.51 -18.06 0.43
CA ILE A 99 -5.05 -16.79 -0.03
C ILE A 99 -5.86 -16.08 1.05
N ILE A 100 -5.87 -14.75 1.02
CA ILE A 100 -6.63 -13.91 1.93
C ILE A 100 -7.35 -12.83 1.13
N PRO A 101 -8.69 -12.85 1.06
CA PRO A 101 -9.45 -11.69 0.59
C PRO A 101 -9.40 -10.61 1.67
N LEU A 102 -8.97 -9.40 1.31
CA LEU A 102 -8.87 -8.28 2.23
C LEU A 102 -9.64 -7.08 1.71
N ASP A 103 -10.44 -6.49 2.60
CA ASP A 103 -10.95 -5.14 2.42
C ASP A 103 -9.84 -4.11 2.62
N VAL A 104 -10.05 -2.92 2.06
CA VAL A 104 -9.08 -1.82 2.11
C VAL A 104 -8.81 -1.29 3.52
N PHE A 105 -9.69 -1.51 4.49
CA PHE A 105 -9.53 -1.08 5.89
C PHE A 105 -8.71 -2.05 6.74
N SER A 106 -8.54 -3.29 6.27
CA SER A 106 -7.72 -4.33 6.86
C SER A 106 -6.28 -4.32 6.32
N LEU A 107 -5.94 -3.30 5.52
CA LEU A 107 -4.65 -3.12 4.86
C LEU A 107 -3.95 -1.85 5.35
N LYS A 108 -2.61 -1.89 5.33
CA LYS A 108 -1.74 -0.71 5.37
C LYS A 108 -0.62 -0.87 4.37
N LEU A 109 -0.42 0.11 3.51
CA LEU A 109 0.57 0.04 2.43
C LEU A 109 1.79 0.91 2.72
N TYR A 110 2.97 0.35 2.49
CA TYR A 110 4.29 0.96 2.68
C TYR A 110 5.08 0.84 1.37
N LEU A 111 4.60 1.55 0.35
CA LEU A 111 5.09 1.45 -1.03
C LEU A 111 5.93 2.67 -1.39
N GLY A 112 6.96 2.46 -2.21
CA GLY A 112 7.55 3.56 -2.96
C GLY A 112 6.53 4.13 -3.96
N ALA A 113 6.59 5.43 -4.21
CA ALA A 113 5.83 6.03 -5.30
C ALA A 113 6.30 5.40 -6.61
N PHE A 114 5.35 4.83 -7.35
CA PHE A 114 5.56 4.28 -8.68
C PHE A 114 5.76 5.42 -9.69
N PHE A 115 4.95 6.47 -9.56
CA PHE A 115 5.09 7.72 -10.29
C PHE A 115 5.29 8.87 -9.30
N SER A 116 6.19 9.79 -9.61
CA SER A 116 6.33 11.05 -8.87
C SER A 116 6.74 12.17 -9.81
N ARG A 117 5.92 13.23 -9.85
CA ARG A 117 6.18 14.41 -10.67
C ARG A 117 5.71 15.67 -9.98
N THR A 118 6.30 16.80 -10.34
CA THR A 118 5.87 18.12 -9.89
C THR A 118 5.35 18.92 -11.07
N PHE A 119 4.29 19.68 -10.83
CA PHE A 119 3.64 20.52 -11.81
C PHE A 119 3.63 21.98 -11.35
N ASN A 120 3.95 22.89 -12.25
CA ASN A 120 3.98 24.34 -12.06
C ASN A 120 3.33 25.01 -13.29
N GLU A 121 3.26 26.34 -13.31
CA GLU A 121 2.61 27.07 -14.42
C GLU A 121 3.23 26.76 -15.79
N GLU A 122 4.54 26.51 -15.84
CA GLU A 122 5.26 26.25 -17.10
C GLU A 122 4.91 24.89 -17.72
N ASN A 123 4.56 23.90 -16.89
CA ASN A 123 4.29 22.53 -17.33
C ASN A 123 2.88 22.03 -16.97
N ALA A 124 1.98 22.93 -16.54
CA ALA A 124 0.61 22.57 -16.17
C ALA A 124 -0.15 21.91 -17.33
N SER A 125 0.12 22.33 -18.57
CA SER A 125 -0.60 21.84 -19.76
C SER A 125 -0.52 20.33 -20.00
N ILE A 126 0.49 19.66 -19.44
CA ILE A 126 0.68 18.19 -19.56
C ILE A 126 0.25 17.43 -18.30
N ALA A 127 -0.24 18.12 -17.26
CA ALA A 127 -0.75 17.47 -16.06
C ALA A 127 -2.17 16.92 -16.28
N PRO A 128 -2.67 15.99 -15.46
CA PRO A 128 -4.09 15.64 -15.46
C PRO A 128 -4.95 16.86 -15.16
N LEU A 129 -6.14 16.95 -15.79
CA LEU A 129 -7.02 18.13 -15.69
C LEU A 129 -7.27 18.64 -14.24
N PRO A 130 -7.50 17.78 -13.22
CA PRO A 130 -7.64 18.25 -11.84
C PRO A 130 -6.38 18.96 -11.32
N ILE A 131 -5.19 18.50 -11.71
CA ILE A 131 -3.91 19.10 -11.32
C ILE A 131 -3.67 20.41 -12.06
N GLN A 132 -4.02 20.50 -13.35
CA GLN A 132 -3.92 21.76 -14.10
C GLN A 132 -4.69 22.88 -13.38
N ARG A 133 -5.95 22.60 -13.04
CA ARG A 133 -6.82 23.54 -12.31
C ARG A 133 -6.25 23.91 -10.95
N LEU A 134 -5.64 22.95 -10.24
CA LEU A 134 -5.05 23.21 -8.93
C LEU A 134 -3.80 24.10 -9.03
N VAL A 135 -2.97 23.90 -10.05
CA VAL A 135 -1.82 24.78 -10.34
C VAL A 135 -2.32 26.19 -10.64
N GLU A 136 -3.31 26.33 -11.52
CA GLU A 136 -3.93 27.62 -11.87
C GLU A 136 -4.56 28.33 -10.65
N GLU A 137 -5.28 27.59 -9.80
CA GLU A 137 -5.96 28.16 -8.63
C GLU A 137 -4.97 28.59 -7.53
N LYS A 138 -3.92 27.79 -7.29
CA LYS A 138 -2.98 28.02 -6.19
C LYS A 138 -1.77 28.86 -6.58
N GLY A 139 -1.47 29.03 -7.87
CA GLY A 139 -0.23 29.67 -8.35
C GLY A 139 1.02 29.03 -7.73
N SER A 140 0.97 27.75 -7.42
CA SER A 140 1.97 27.03 -6.61
C SER A 140 2.40 25.74 -7.30
N THR A 141 3.63 25.29 -7.01
CA THR A 141 4.09 23.98 -7.48
C THR A 141 3.36 22.86 -6.75
N ILE A 142 2.74 21.94 -7.49
CA ILE A 142 2.00 20.79 -6.98
C ILE A 142 2.82 19.53 -7.21
N ALA A 143 3.17 18.82 -6.14
CA ALA A 143 3.72 17.48 -6.22
C ALA A 143 2.58 16.46 -6.36
N VAL A 144 2.77 15.48 -7.24
CA VAL A 144 1.82 14.40 -7.51
C VAL A 144 2.57 13.07 -7.41
N ARG A 145 1.94 12.09 -6.76
CA ARG A 145 2.47 10.74 -6.60
C ARG A 145 1.41 9.68 -6.86
N GLU A 146 1.81 8.57 -7.46
CA GLU A 146 1.00 7.36 -7.63
C GLU A 146 1.68 6.17 -6.95
N TYR A 147 0.89 5.29 -6.36
CA TYR A 147 1.31 4.10 -5.65
C TYR A 147 0.49 2.91 -6.15
N LEU A 148 1.18 1.83 -6.55
CA LEU A 148 0.55 0.70 -7.21
C LEU A 148 0.90 -0.63 -6.53
N LEU A 149 -0.08 -1.54 -6.46
CA LEU A 149 0.18 -2.97 -6.36
C LEU A 149 0.06 -3.58 -7.75
N GLN A 150 1.21 -3.93 -8.32
CA GLN A 150 1.33 -4.47 -9.67
C GLN A 150 1.02 -5.98 -9.69
N PRO A 151 0.48 -6.51 -10.79
CA PRO A 151 0.33 -7.94 -10.97
C PRO A 151 1.70 -8.63 -10.94
N GLU A 152 1.74 -9.88 -10.45
CA GLU A 152 2.91 -10.78 -10.43
C GLU A 152 4.14 -10.29 -9.65
N ARG A 153 4.13 -9.05 -9.14
CA ARG A 153 5.20 -8.51 -8.32
C ARG A 153 5.14 -9.11 -6.92
N THR A 154 6.28 -9.57 -6.44
CA THR A 154 6.44 -10.02 -5.04
C THR A 154 6.67 -8.81 -4.13
N TYR A 155 5.88 -8.76 -3.06
CA TYR A 155 5.93 -7.81 -1.96
C TYR A 155 6.25 -8.54 -0.66
N PHE A 156 6.45 -7.78 0.42
CA PHE A 156 6.67 -8.30 1.76
C PHE A 156 5.49 -7.87 2.64
N ALA A 157 4.88 -8.82 3.33
CA ALA A 157 3.78 -8.56 4.24
C ALA A 157 4.10 -8.97 5.67
N ARG A 158 3.42 -8.38 6.64
CA ARG A 158 3.37 -8.84 8.03
C ARG A 158 2.03 -8.45 8.63
N VAL A 159 1.61 -9.15 9.67
CA VAL A 159 0.38 -8.80 10.38
C VAL A 159 0.73 -7.95 11.60
N ARG A 160 0.11 -6.78 11.69
CA ARG A 160 0.11 -5.94 12.89
C ARG A 160 -1.17 -6.18 13.67
N ILE A 161 -1.05 -6.29 14.99
CA ILE A 161 -2.18 -6.41 15.90
C ILE A 161 -2.40 -5.02 16.52
N ASP A 162 -3.50 -4.38 16.16
CA ASP A 162 -3.95 -3.12 16.71
C ASP A 162 -4.97 -3.38 17.81
N THR A 163 -4.79 -2.76 18.98
CA THR A 163 -5.78 -2.80 20.06
C THR A 163 -6.53 -1.47 20.08
N VAL A 164 -7.81 -1.50 19.76
CA VAL A 164 -8.69 -0.33 19.82
C VAL A 164 -9.49 -0.40 21.11
N ASN A 165 -9.32 0.61 21.97
CA ASN A 165 -10.21 0.79 23.11
C ASN A 165 -11.55 1.28 22.58
N LEU A 166 -12.59 0.45 22.65
CA LEU A 166 -13.94 0.93 22.38
C LEU A 166 -14.34 1.87 23.51
N ALA A 167 -14.90 3.04 23.18
CA ALA A 167 -15.49 3.89 24.20
C ALA A 167 -16.67 3.13 24.83
N ALA A 168 -16.67 2.96 26.16
CA ALA A 168 -17.72 2.30 26.91
C ALA A 168 -19.11 2.77 26.42
N THR A 169 -19.80 1.91 25.68
CA THR A 169 -21.10 2.24 25.09
C THR A 169 -22.13 1.26 25.59
N ARG A 170 -22.55 1.46 26.85
CA ARG A 170 -23.95 1.53 27.31
C ARG A 170 -24.00 1.29 28.82
N PRO A 171 -24.82 2.03 29.59
CA PRO A 171 -25.27 1.55 30.89
C PRO A 171 -26.15 0.31 30.67
N VAL A 172 -25.76 -0.83 31.25
CA VAL A 172 -26.66 -1.97 31.41
C VAL A 172 -27.64 -1.60 32.51
N ILE A 173 -28.92 -1.41 32.17
CA ILE A 173 -29.97 -1.27 33.18
C ILE A 173 -30.24 -2.69 33.70
N SER A 174 -29.60 -3.10 34.80
CA SER A 174 -30.09 -4.23 35.59
C SER A 174 -31.24 -3.71 36.46
N THR A 175 -32.31 -4.49 36.55
CA THR A 175 -33.53 -4.13 37.30
C THR A 175 -33.38 -4.20 38.82
N ASP A 176 -32.19 -4.52 39.35
CA ASP A 176 -31.90 -4.43 40.77
C ASP A 176 -30.44 -3.97 40.96
N GLU A 177 -30.30 -2.92 41.77
CA GLU A 177 -29.09 -2.25 42.30
C GLU A 177 -27.74 -2.97 42.10
N VAL A 178 -27.00 -2.65 41.03
CA VAL A 178 -25.54 -2.35 40.93
C VAL A 178 -25.26 -2.15 39.43
N ILE A 179 -24.85 -0.94 39.01
CA ILE A 179 -24.38 -0.70 37.64
C ILE A 179 -22.95 -1.24 37.54
N GLU A 180 -22.78 -2.49 37.13
CA GLU A 180 -21.45 -2.99 36.74
C GLU A 180 -21.09 -2.43 35.36
N TYR A 181 -20.05 -1.60 35.31
CA TYR A 181 -19.45 -1.19 34.06
C TYR A 181 -18.62 -2.36 33.52
N GLU A 182 -19.09 -2.98 32.43
CA GLU A 182 -18.27 -3.94 31.69
C GLU A 182 -16.99 -3.21 31.26
N LYS A 183 -15.83 -3.65 31.78
CA LYS A 183 -14.52 -3.04 31.49
C LYS A 183 -14.37 -2.95 29.97
N ASN A 184 -14.23 -1.71 29.46
CA ASN A 184 -13.98 -1.33 28.07
C ASN A 184 -13.58 -2.53 27.18
N PRO A 185 -14.49 -3.09 26.36
CA PRO A 185 -14.12 -4.17 25.47
C PRO A 185 -13.01 -3.67 24.53
N GLN A 186 -11.85 -4.30 24.61
CA GLN A 186 -10.75 -4.06 23.68
C GLN A 186 -11.04 -4.81 22.39
N LEU A 187 -11.19 -4.08 21.29
CA LEU A 187 -11.29 -4.70 19.97
C LEU A 187 -9.87 -4.96 19.45
N ILE A 188 -9.51 -6.23 19.32
CA ILE A 188 -8.27 -6.65 18.67
C ILE A 188 -8.52 -6.65 17.15
N LYS A 189 -7.87 -5.74 16.44
CA LYS A 189 -7.91 -5.64 14.98
C LYS A 189 -6.60 -6.16 14.40
N HIS A 190 -6.68 -7.13 13.49
CA HIS A 190 -5.52 -7.55 12.71
C HIS A 190 -5.47 -6.73 11.43
N VAL A 191 -4.31 -6.16 11.13
CA VAL A 191 -4.06 -5.34 9.93
C VAL A 191 -2.91 -5.97 9.17
N LEU A 192 -3.08 -6.20 7.87
CA LEU A 192 -1.98 -6.65 7.02
C LEU A 192 -1.20 -5.43 6.52
N GLU A 193 0.06 -5.33 6.93
CA GLU A 193 0.99 -4.34 6.41
C GLU A 193 1.72 -4.93 5.19
N ILE A 194 1.69 -4.26 4.03
CA ILE A 194 2.39 -4.68 2.80
C ILE A 194 3.43 -3.64 2.41
N SER A 195 4.62 -4.07 2.01
CA SER A 195 5.71 -3.21 1.57
C SER A 195 6.44 -3.72 0.32
N ASP A 196 7.00 -2.78 -0.45
CA ASP A 196 7.87 -3.05 -1.60
C ASP A 196 9.31 -3.44 -1.19
N LYS A 197 9.64 -3.40 0.10
CA LYS A 197 10.92 -3.81 0.66
C LYS A 197 10.72 -4.70 1.90
N PRO A 198 11.69 -5.56 2.26
CA PRO A 198 11.62 -6.36 3.48
C PRO A 198 11.50 -5.48 4.74
N PHE A 199 10.78 -5.99 5.74
CA PHE A 199 10.72 -5.36 7.05
C PHE A 199 12.02 -5.61 7.83
N THR A 200 12.71 -4.55 8.23
CA THR A 200 13.87 -4.62 9.12
C THR A 200 13.46 -4.11 10.50
N SER A 201 13.65 -4.90 11.55
CA SER A 201 13.57 -4.44 12.95
C SER A 201 12.27 -3.70 13.33
N GLN A 202 11.13 -4.39 13.23
CA GLN A 202 9.78 -3.93 13.66
C GLN A 202 9.22 -2.66 13.01
N LYS A 203 10.01 -1.88 12.26
CA LYS A 203 9.54 -0.70 11.54
C LYS A 203 9.33 -1.02 10.06
N PRO A 204 8.28 -0.48 9.43
CA PRO A 204 8.18 -0.49 7.97
C PRO A 204 9.37 0.23 7.33
N PRO A 205 9.84 -0.22 6.15
CA PRO A 205 11.01 0.36 5.48
C PRO A 205 10.72 1.73 4.85
N ARG A 206 9.45 2.15 4.83
CA ARG A 206 8.96 3.42 4.31
C ARG A 206 7.87 3.96 5.21
N GLU A 207 7.50 5.21 4.99
CA GLU A 207 6.24 5.75 5.51
C GLU A 207 5.05 5.07 4.82
N ALA A 208 3.90 5.08 5.50
CA ALA A 208 2.67 4.59 4.89
C ALA A 208 2.30 5.48 3.69
N THR A 209 1.64 4.90 2.68
CA THR A 209 1.09 5.69 1.58
C THR A 209 0.03 6.65 2.12
N PRO A 210 -0.23 7.79 1.45
CA PRO A 210 -1.13 8.83 1.96
C PRO A 210 -2.50 8.35 2.48
N ALA A 211 -3.13 7.37 1.84
CA ALA A 211 -4.41 6.80 2.28
C ALA A 211 -4.34 6.06 3.63
N TYR A 212 -3.14 5.64 4.04
CA TYR A 212 -2.87 4.87 5.25
C TYR A 212 -1.94 5.60 6.22
N ALA A 213 -1.56 6.84 5.91
CA ALA A 213 -0.83 7.69 6.84
C ALA A 213 -1.70 7.89 8.09
N ASP A 214 -1.16 7.55 9.25
CA ASP A 214 -1.85 7.83 10.51
C ASP A 214 -2.10 9.34 10.56
N GLU A 215 -3.36 9.78 10.59
CA GLU A 215 -3.65 11.21 10.66
C GLU A 215 -2.90 11.77 11.87
N PRO A 216 -2.15 12.88 11.73
CA PRO A 216 -1.63 13.56 12.90
C PRO A 216 -2.84 13.90 13.76
N ALA A 217 -2.86 13.42 15.01
CA ALA A 217 -3.93 13.65 15.97
C ALA A 217 -4.15 15.16 16.19
N LYS A 218 -4.89 15.80 15.28
CA LYS A 218 -5.14 17.24 15.23
C LYS A 218 -6.45 17.49 14.50
N GLY A 219 -7.49 17.67 15.33
CA GLY A 219 -8.60 18.59 15.12
C GLY A 219 -9.34 18.50 13.78
N HIS A 220 -10.59 18.05 13.84
CA HIS A 220 -11.61 18.22 12.81
C HIS A 220 -11.41 19.47 11.94
N HIS A 221 -10.90 19.27 10.73
CA HIS A 221 -11.06 20.24 9.66
C HIS A 221 -11.82 19.57 8.52
N HIS A 222 -12.92 20.24 8.19
CA HIS A 222 -13.93 19.90 7.19
C HIS A 222 -13.43 19.09 6.01
N GLY A 223 -14.12 17.96 5.77
CA GLY A 223 -14.02 17.20 4.54
C GLY A 223 -14.33 18.08 3.34
N LEU A 224 -13.30 18.36 2.55
CA LEU A 224 -13.50 18.54 1.12
C LEU A 224 -13.98 17.18 0.61
N GLN A 225 -15.17 17.16 0.01
CA GLN A 225 -15.69 15.93 -0.56
C GLN A 225 -14.67 15.40 -1.59
N PRO A 226 -14.42 14.08 -1.61
CA PRO A 226 -13.64 13.50 -2.68
C PRO A 226 -14.25 13.95 -4.01
N PHE A 227 -13.41 14.47 -4.91
CA PHE A 227 -13.85 14.73 -6.27
C PHE A 227 -14.42 13.41 -6.80
N ARG A 228 -15.76 13.32 -6.92
CA ARG A 228 -16.39 12.26 -7.68
C ARG A 228 -15.98 12.48 -9.13
N VAL A 229 -14.92 11.81 -9.53
CA VAL A 229 -14.65 11.57 -10.93
C VAL A 229 -15.83 10.75 -11.40
N ASN A 230 -16.79 11.40 -12.07
CA ASN A 230 -17.81 10.68 -12.83
C ASN A 230 -17.04 9.76 -13.77
N GLU A 231 -17.10 8.45 -13.51
CA GLU A 231 -16.74 7.42 -14.47
C GLU A 231 -17.45 7.80 -15.77
N ARG A 232 -16.65 8.20 -16.77
CA ARG A 232 -17.19 8.50 -18.08
C ARG A 232 -17.70 7.19 -18.66
N ALA A 233 -18.98 7.24 -19.01
CA ALA A 233 -19.67 6.41 -19.97
C ALA A 233 -18.74 5.74 -20.99
N GLU A 234 -18.79 4.42 -21.02
CA GLU A 234 -18.86 3.67 -22.28
C GLU A 234 -20.30 3.63 -22.77
#